data_AF-A0A970E3S4-F1
#
_entry.id   AF-A0A970E3S4-F1
#
_cell.length_a   1.000
_cell.length_b   1.000
_cell.length_c   1.000
_cell.angle_alpha   90.00
_cell.angle_beta   90.00
_cell.angle_gamma   90.00
#
_symmetry.space_group_name_H-M   'P 1'
#
loop_
_entity.id
_entity.type
_entity.pdbx_description
1 polymer ?
#
loop_
_entity_poly.entity_id
_entity_poly.type
_entity_poly.pdbx_seq_one_letter_code
_entity_poly.pdbx_strand_id
1 'polypeptide(L)'
;MTFLKRGIALRISLFIGVLVLLISAGFGILAYYQGSATASKQVEEALVMQAGEAAEYLQTRLEVQLTALEAIAARPELTSMDWAQQQPVLQAELERLEDYLALGVVSPNGVALYADGSTANLGDRDYVIQALQGHSVVSNLLVSRVTNSLVLMYAVPIKDNGRTVGVLIGRRDGASLNEITDRLGFGENGWAVILN
;
A
#
# COMPACT_ATOMS: atom_id res chain seq x y z
N MET A 1 -33.98 50.13 -59.22
CA MET A 1 -34.09 48.65 -59.04
C MET A 1 -32.93 48.02 -58.26
N THR A 2 -31.97 48.81 -57.76
CA THR A 2 -30.77 48.36 -57.02
C THR A 2 -30.92 48.40 -55.50
N PHE A 3 -31.77 49.30 -54.96
CA PHE A 3 -32.03 49.38 -53.52
C PHE A 3 -32.87 48.22 -52.95
N LEU A 4 -33.83 47.68 -53.72
CA LEU A 4 -34.65 46.55 -53.29
C LEU A 4 -33.86 45.22 -53.19
N LYS A 5 -32.84 45.04 -54.05
CA LYS A 5 -31.98 43.84 -54.06
C LYS A 5 -31.05 43.75 -52.85
N ARG A 6 -30.60 44.89 -52.30
CA ARG A 6 -29.77 44.95 -51.09
C ARG A 6 -30.48 44.40 -49.84
N GLY A 7 -31.79 44.66 -49.70
CA GLY A 7 -32.57 44.16 -48.56
C GLY A 7 -32.80 42.64 -48.56
N ILE A 8 -32.98 42.05 -49.75
CA ILE A 8 -33.21 40.60 -49.91
C ILE A 8 -31.90 39.81 -49.72
N ALA A 9 -30.80 40.28 -50.32
CA ALA A 9 -29.48 39.66 -50.15
C ALA A 9 -29.03 39.67 -48.68
N LEU A 10 -29.27 40.80 -47.97
CA LEU A 10 -28.94 40.91 -46.55
C LEU A 10 -29.72 39.90 -45.69
N ARG A 11 -31.03 39.71 -45.94
CA ARG A 11 -31.84 38.72 -45.23
C ARG A 11 -31.34 37.29 -45.45
N ILE A 12 -31.01 36.93 -46.69
CA ILE A 12 -30.49 35.60 -47.04
C ILE A 12 -29.14 35.34 -46.37
N SER A 13 -28.21 36.29 -46.41
CA SER A 13 -26.92 36.18 -45.72
C SER A 13 -27.08 36.04 -44.20
N LEU A 14 -28.06 36.73 -43.60
CA LEU A 14 -28.35 36.62 -42.18
C LEU A 14 -28.87 35.22 -41.82
N PHE A 15 -29.78 34.66 -42.62
CA PHE A 15 -30.29 33.30 -42.41
C PHE A 15 -29.19 32.24 -42.54
N ILE A 16 -28.32 32.36 -43.56
CA ILE A 16 -27.18 31.44 -43.73
C ILE A 16 -26.21 31.57 -42.56
N GLY A 17 -25.91 32.79 -42.12
CA GLY A 17 -25.04 33.03 -40.97
C GLY A 17 -25.58 32.39 -39.69
N VAL A 18 -26.86 32.58 -39.39
CA VAL A 18 -27.53 31.95 -38.24
C VAL A 18 -27.51 30.42 -38.36
N LEU A 19 -27.79 29.87 -39.54
CA LEU A 19 -27.77 28.43 -39.77
C LEU A 19 -26.38 27.83 -39.54
N VAL A 20 -25.34 28.46 -40.08
CA VAL A 20 -23.94 28.05 -39.86
C VAL A 20 -23.59 28.10 -38.38
N LEU A 21 -23.99 29.17 -37.68
CA LEU A 21 -23.71 29.33 -36.25
C LEU A 21 -24.39 28.22 -35.43
N LEU A 22 -25.65 27.88 -35.72
CA LEU A 22 -26.37 26.79 -35.07
C LEU A 22 -25.70 25.43 -35.29
N ILE A 23 -25.26 25.14 -36.53
CA ILE A 23 -24.57 23.89 -36.86
C ILE A 23 -23.22 23.81 -36.14
N SER A 24 -22.41 24.88 -36.20
CA SER A 24 -21.12 24.95 -35.51
C SER A 24 -21.26 24.81 -34.00
N ALA A 25 -22.28 25.44 -33.39
CA ALA A 25 -22.56 25.30 -31.97
C ALA A 25 -22.96 23.85 -31.63
N GLY A 26 -23.82 23.23 -32.44
CA GLY A 26 -24.23 21.83 -32.26
C GLY A 26 -23.03 20.87 -32.30
N PHE A 27 -22.16 21.01 -33.30
CA PHE A 27 -20.93 20.22 -33.39
C PHE A 27 -19.96 20.49 -32.23
N GLY A 28 -19.80 21.76 -31.81
CA GLY A 28 -18.95 22.11 -30.68
C GLY A 28 -19.43 21.46 -29.38
N ILE A 29 -20.74 21.46 -29.13
CA ILE A 29 -21.35 20.82 -27.97
C ILE A 29 -21.13 19.30 -28.00
N LEU A 30 -21.40 18.65 -29.14
CA LEU A 30 -21.20 17.20 -29.29
C LEU A 30 -19.73 16.81 -29.11
N ALA A 31 -18.82 17.54 -29.74
CA ALA A 31 -17.38 17.33 -29.60
C ALA A 31 -16.91 17.53 -28.16
N TYR A 32 -17.43 18.55 -27.46
CA TYR A 32 -17.14 18.78 -26.06
C TYR A 32 -17.61 17.63 -25.17
N TYR A 33 -18.85 17.16 -25.32
CA TYR A 33 -19.37 16.05 -24.54
C TYR A 33 -18.59 14.75 -24.79
N GLN A 34 -18.28 14.45 -26.04
CA GLN A 34 -17.57 13.23 -26.40
C GLN A 34 -16.09 13.27 -25.97
N GLY A 35 -15.44 14.43 -26.13
CA GLY A 35 -14.09 14.67 -25.66
C GLY A 35 -13.98 14.59 -24.14
N SER A 36 -14.90 15.22 -23.41
CA SER A 36 -14.95 15.18 -21.94
C SER A 36 -15.21 13.77 -21.41
N ALA A 37 -16.13 13.02 -22.02
CA ALA A 37 -16.40 11.64 -21.64
C ALA A 37 -15.19 10.72 -21.87
N THR A 38 -14.50 10.88 -23.01
CA THR A 38 -13.30 10.09 -23.32
C THR A 38 -12.15 10.43 -22.39
N ALA A 39 -11.91 11.71 -22.12
CA ALA A 39 -10.88 12.14 -21.19
C ALA A 39 -11.15 11.61 -19.77
N SER A 40 -12.40 11.68 -19.30
CA SER A 40 -12.77 11.16 -17.98
C SER A 40 -12.55 9.64 -17.88
N LYS A 41 -12.94 8.89 -18.92
CA LYS A 41 -12.73 7.45 -18.97
C LYS A 41 -11.24 7.06 -18.98
N GLN A 42 -10.41 7.79 -19.72
CA GLN A 42 -8.96 7.56 -19.74
C GLN A 42 -8.33 7.84 -18.38
N VAL A 43 -8.79 8.88 -17.67
CA VAL A 43 -8.33 9.17 -16.31
C VAL A 43 -8.76 8.06 -15.35
N GLU A 44 -9.99 7.57 -15.44
CA GLU A 44 -10.48 6.45 -14.62
C GLU A 44 -9.65 5.18 -14.86
N GLU A 45 -9.42 4.80 -16.12
CA GLU A 45 -8.60 3.63 -16.47
C GLU A 45 -7.15 3.78 -15.96
N ALA A 46 -6.56 4.97 -16.09
CA ALA A 46 -5.22 5.25 -15.58
C ALA A 46 -5.14 5.14 -14.05
N LEU A 47 -6.15 5.66 -13.33
CA LEU A 47 -6.23 5.55 -11.87
C LEU A 47 -6.36 4.11 -11.41
N VAL A 48 -7.17 3.29 -12.10
CA VAL A 48 -7.31 1.86 -11.79
C VAL A 48 -6.00 1.11 -12.03
N MET A 49 -5.32 1.36 -13.15
CA MET A 49 -4.03 0.75 -13.43
C MET A 49 -2.97 1.15 -12.40
N GLN A 50 -2.88 2.44 -12.08
CA GLN A 50 -1.95 2.94 -11.08
C GLN A 50 -2.22 2.35 -9.69
N ALA A 51 -3.49 2.21 -9.29
CA ALA A 51 -3.85 1.55 -8.04
C ALA A 51 -3.45 0.06 -8.02
N GLY A 52 -3.56 -0.62 -9.16
CA GLY A 52 -3.08 -2.01 -9.32
C GLY A 52 -1.56 -2.12 -9.16
N GLU A 53 -0.81 -1.30 -9.90
CA GLU A 53 0.66 -1.26 -9.80
C GLU A 53 1.14 -0.90 -8.39
N ALA A 54 0.44 0.03 -7.73
CA ALA A 54 0.71 0.39 -6.35
C ALA A 54 0.53 -0.77 -5.37
N ALA A 55 -0.56 -1.53 -5.53
CA ALA A 55 -0.84 -2.68 -4.69
C ALA A 55 0.21 -3.79 -4.88
N GLU A 56 0.60 -4.06 -6.13
CA GLU A 56 1.65 -5.03 -6.44
C GLU A 56 3.01 -4.59 -5.89
N TYR A 57 3.34 -3.30 -6.01
CA TYR A 57 4.55 -2.73 -5.43
C TYR A 57 4.57 -2.87 -3.90
N LEU A 58 3.46 -2.54 -3.24
CA LEU A 58 3.31 -2.68 -1.80
C LEU A 58 3.45 -4.15 -1.37
N GLN A 59 2.76 -5.07 -2.04
CA GLN A 59 2.86 -6.50 -1.78
C GLN A 59 4.31 -6.99 -1.89
N THR A 60 5.00 -6.64 -2.98
CA THR A 60 6.41 -6.97 -3.18
C THR A 60 7.28 -6.45 -2.04
N ARG A 61 7.04 -5.21 -1.58
CA ARG A 61 7.78 -4.63 -0.44
C ARG A 61 7.53 -5.39 0.85
N LEU A 62 6.30 -5.82 1.13
CA LEU A 62 5.97 -6.62 2.29
C LEU A 62 6.63 -8.01 2.23
N GLU A 63 6.59 -8.67 1.06
CA GLU A 63 7.19 -9.98 0.82
C GLU A 63 8.71 -9.98 0.99
N VAL A 64 9.40 -8.93 0.52
CA VAL A 64 10.84 -8.76 0.74
C VAL A 64 11.18 -8.73 2.23
N GLN A 65 10.36 -8.04 3.03
CA GLN A 65 10.57 -7.95 4.48
C GLN A 65 10.30 -9.28 5.17
N LEU A 66 9.24 -10.00 4.78
CA LEU A 66 8.97 -11.35 5.27
C LEU A 66 10.12 -12.29 4.92
N THR A 67 10.60 -12.27 3.68
CA THR A 67 11.72 -13.10 3.21
C THR A 67 13.00 -12.83 4.02
N ALA A 68 13.28 -11.56 4.33
CA ALA A 68 14.42 -11.19 5.14
C ALA A 68 14.30 -11.75 6.57
N LEU A 69 13.12 -11.68 7.18
CA LEU A 69 12.88 -12.28 8.50
C LEU A 69 12.91 -13.81 8.44
N GLU A 70 12.39 -14.45 7.40
CA GLU A 70 12.46 -15.90 7.20
C GLU A 70 13.91 -16.38 7.17
N ALA A 71 14.79 -15.65 6.47
CA ALA A 71 16.22 -15.95 6.42
C ALA A 71 16.88 -15.86 7.81
N ILE A 72 16.44 -14.92 8.65
CA ILE A 72 16.92 -14.80 10.03
C ILE A 72 16.34 -15.93 10.90
N ALA A 73 15.06 -16.23 10.76
CA ALA A 73 14.36 -17.27 11.50
C ALA A 73 14.89 -18.69 11.20
N ALA A 74 15.45 -18.91 10.01
CA ALA A 74 16.08 -20.16 9.60
C ALA A 74 17.50 -20.37 10.15
N ARG A 75 18.08 -19.37 10.83
CA ARG A 75 19.44 -19.49 11.39
C ARG A 75 19.47 -20.50 12.55
N PRO A 76 20.54 -21.31 12.71
CA PRO A 76 20.67 -22.28 13.79
C PRO A 76 20.47 -21.68 15.19
N GLU A 77 20.94 -20.45 15.40
CA GLU A 77 20.79 -19.72 16.65
C GLU A 77 19.31 -19.46 16.97
N LEU A 78 18.50 -19.15 15.95
CA LEU A 78 17.06 -18.94 16.08
C LEU A 78 16.30 -20.26 16.24
N THR A 79 16.62 -21.27 15.43
CA THR A 79 15.95 -22.58 15.49
C THR A 79 16.23 -23.35 16.77
N SER A 80 17.37 -23.10 17.42
CA SER A 80 17.71 -23.68 18.73
C SER A 80 16.72 -23.32 19.85
N MET A 81 15.99 -22.21 19.70
CA MET A 81 15.14 -21.62 20.74
C MET A 81 15.87 -21.35 22.07
N ASP A 82 17.20 -21.23 22.04
CA ASP A 82 18.02 -20.83 23.18
C ASP A 82 18.22 -19.31 23.19
N TRP A 83 17.59 -18.63 24.15
CA TRP A 83 17.62 -17.18 24.25
C TRP A 83 19.05 -16.60 24.31
N ALA A 84 19.99 -17.30 24.94
CA ALA A 84 21.37 -16.84 25.04
C ALA A 84 22.06 -16.75 23.66
N GLN A 85 21.59 -17.53 22.69
CA GLN A 85 22.05 -17.52 21.29
C GLN A 85 21.19 -16.60 20.42
N GLN A 86 19.88 -16.53 20.68
CA GLN A 86 18.96 -15.69 19.92
C GLN A 86 19.21 -14.20 20.13
N GLN A 87 19.38 -13.76 21.39
CA GLN A 87 19.47 -12.34 21.72
C GLN A 87 20.59 -11.59 20.99
N PRO A 88 21.84 -12.10 20.92
CA PRO A 88 22.90 -11.42 20.17
C PRO A 88 22.59 -11.30 18.68
N VAL A 89 21.95 -12.31 18.08
CA VAL A 89 21.55 -12.27 16.67
C VAL A 89 20.47 -11.21 16.46
N LEU A 90 19.45 -11.16 17.32
CA LEU A 90 18.39 -10.15 17.22
C LEU A 90 18.94 -8.72 17.38
N GLN A 91 19.91 -8.50 18.27
CA GLN A 91 20.54 -7.19 18.44
C GLN A 91 21.35 -6.79 17.20
N ALA A 92 22.19 -7.70 16.69
CA ALA A 92 22.97 -7.43 15.48
C ALA A 92 22.09 -7.18 14.24
N GLU A 93 21.00 -7.95 14.09
CA GLU A 93 20.05 -7.75 12.99
C GLU A 93 19.23 -6.47 13.16
N LEU A 94 18.90 -6.06 14.39
CA LEU A 94 18.22 -4.79 14.65
C LEU A 94 19.10 -3.58 14.31
N GLU A 95 20.40 -3.65 14.60
CA GLU A 95 21.37 -2.62 14.19
C GLU A 95 21.55 -2.57 12.66
N ARG A 96 21.50 -3.73 12.00
CA ARG A 96 21.64 -3.83 10.55
C ARG A 96 20.38 -3.38 9.79
N LEU A 97 19.20 -3.62 10.38
CA LEU A 97 17.90 -3.35 9.78
C LEU A 97 17.29 -2.08 10.40
N GLU A 98 17.77 -0.92 9.97
CA GLU A 98 17.36 0.42 10.47
C GLU A 98 15.83 0.66 10.42
N ASP A 99 15.15 -0.06 9.53
CA ASP A 99 13.70 -0.01 9.30
C ASP A 99 12.85 -0.64 10.42
N TYR A 100 13.46 -1.40 11.34
CA TYR A 100 12.77 -2.09 12.43
C TYR A 100 12.97 -1.36 13.76
N LEU A 101 11.86 -1.15 14.47
CA LEU A 101 11.81 -0.57 15.81
C LEU A 101 12.10 -1.61 16.91
N ALA A 102 11.91 -2.90 16.61
CA ALA A 102 12.35 -4.01 17.45
C ALA A 102 12.21 -5.34 16.72
N LEU A 103 13.03 -6.29 17.15
CA LEU A 103 12.90 -7.72 16.84
C LEU A 103 12.65 -8.50 18.13
N GLY A 104 11.89 -9.59 18.03
CA GLY A 104 11.62 -10.47 19.17
C GLY A 104 11.23 -11.87 18.74
N VAL A 105 11.33 -12.81 19.68
CA VAL A 105 10.91 -14.20 19.49
C VAL A 105 9.68 -14.47 20.34
N VAL A 106 8.64 -15.02 19.73
CA VAL A 106 7.45 -15.51 20.42
C VAL A 106 7.58 -17.01 20.59
N SER A 107 7.48 -17.44 21.84
CA SER A 107 7.46 -18.86 22.18
C SER A 107 6.06 -19.47 21.89
N PRO A 108 5.94 -20.80 21.79
CA PRO A 108 4.67 -21.46 21.46
C PRO A 108 3.50 -21.17 22.42
N ASN A 109 3.78 -20.67 23.62
CA ASN A 109 2.76 -20.26 24.59
C ASN A 109 2.22 -18.83 24.33
N GLY A 110 2.71 -18.14 23.29
CA GLY A 110 2.29 -16.79 22.91
C GLY A 110 3.04 -15.65 23.61
N VAL A 111 4.05 -15.94 24.44
CA VAL A 111 4.87 -14.91 25.10
C VAL A 111 6.04 -14.53 24.20
N ALA A 112 6.12 -13.23 23.91
CA ALA A 112 7.20 -12.59 23.17
C ALA A 112 8.31 -12.11 24.11
N LEU A 113 9.56 -12.27 23.67
CA LEU A 113 10.76 -11.72 24.28
C LEU A 113 11.55 -10.96 23.21
N TYR A 114 11.76 -9.67 23.45
CA TYR A 114 12.40 -8.75 22.51
C TYR A 114 13.90 -8.62 22.79
N ALA A 115 14.65 -8.15 21.79
CA ALA A 115 16.11 -7.98 21.87
C ALA A 115 16.59 -7.08 23.04
N ASP A 116 15.74 -6.14 23.47
CA ASP A 116 15.94 -5.24 24.60
C ASP A 116 15.59 -5.89 25.97
N GLY A 117 15.15 -7.14 25.98
CA GLY A 117 14.72 -7.89 27.16
C GLY A 117 13.28 -7.64 27.59
N SER A 118 12.54 -6.75 26.91
CA SER A 118 11.12 -6.54 27.19
C SER A 118 10.29 -7.76 26.77
N THR A 119 9.15 -7.95 27.43
CA THR A 119 8.24 -9.07 27.16
C THR A 119 6.81 -8.59 26.92
N ALA A 120 6.05 -9.37 26.15
CA ALA A 120 4.63 -9.14 25.94
C ALA A 120 3.89 -10.45 25.72
N ASN A 121 2.68 -10.58 26.26
CA ASN A 121 1.78 -11.65 25.86
C ASN A 121 1.08 -11.23 24.56
N LEU A 122 1.28 -12.01 23.50
CA LEU A 122 0.74 -11.80 22.16
C LEU A 122 0.00 -13.04 21.63
N GLY A 123 -0.28 -14.04 22.46
CA GLY A 123 -0.90 -15.30 22.02
C GLY A 123 -2.32 -15.16 21.48
N ASP A 124 -3.00 -14.06 21.79
CA ASP A 124 -4.32 -13.69 21.30
C ASP A 124 -4.28 -12.85 20.01
N ARG A 125 -3.09 -12.52 19.49
CA ARG A 125 -2.95 -11.70 18.28
C ARG A 125 -2.98 -12.57 17.03
N ASP A 126 -3.84 -12.21 16.08
CA ASP A 126 -4.03 -12.97 14.83
C ASP A 126 -2.74 -13.25 14.07
N TYR A 127 -1.83 -12.26 13.98
CA TYR A 127 -0.55 -12.44 13.29
C TYR A 127 0.37 -13.46 13.99
N VAL A 128 0.30 -13.57 15.32
CA VAL A 128 1.03 -14.60 16.08
C VAL A 128 0.38 -15.96 15.89
N ILE A 129 -0.95 -16.03 15.95
CA ILE A 129 -1.70 -17.28 15.76
C ILE A 129 -1.42 -17.87 14.37
N GLN A 130 -1.49 -17.05 13.32
CA GLN A 130 -1.22 -17.48 11.94
C GLN A 130 0.24 -17.91 11.74
N ALA A 131 1.19 -17.18 12.34
CA ALA A 131 2.61 -17.55 12.28
C ALA A 131 2.94 -18.83 13.05
N LEU A 132 2.31 -19.06 14.20
CA LEU A 132 2.43 -20.34 14.91
C LEU A 132 1.87 -21.51 14.10
N GLN A 133 0.88 -21.26 13.24
CA GLN A 133 0.35 -22.23 12.27
C GLN A 133 1.27 -22.43 11.04
N GLY A 134 2.38 -21.70 10.95
CA GLY A 134 3.39 -21.87 9.91
C GLY A 134 3.30 -20.89 8.74
N HIS A 135 2.49 -19.84 8.84
CA HIS A 135 2.30 -18.82 7.79
C HIS A 135 3.10 -17.55 8.08
N SER A 136 3.81 -17.03 7.09
CA SER A 136 4.44 -15.70 7.18
C SER A 136 3.39 -14.64 6.90
N VAL A 137 3.20 -13.70 7.84
CA VAL A 137 2.09 -12.75 7.82
C VAL A 137 2.51 -11.35 8.26
N VAL A 138 1.82 -10.35 7.73
CA VAL A 138 1.90 -8.96 8.18
C VAL A 138 0.59 -8.61 8.88
N SER A 139 0.65 -7.96 10.04
CA SER A 139 -0.54 -7.51 10.74
C SER A 139 -1.18 -6.31 10.03
N ASN A 140 -2.45 -6.05 10.34
CA ASN A 140 -3.01 -4.71 10.14
C ASN A 140 -2.27 -3.69 11.03
N LEU A 141 -2.40 -2.40 10.70
CA LEU A 141 -1.95 -1.32 11.57
C LEU A 141 -2.63 -1.45 12.94
N LEU A 142 -1.83 -1.52 13.99
CA LEU A 142 -2.32 -1.76 15.35
C LEU A 142 -1.51 -0.97 16.38
N VAL A 143 -2.11 -0.76 17.56
CA VAL A 143 -1.38 -0.15 18.69
C VAL A 143 -0.54 -1.23 19.38
N SER A 144 0.78 -1.01 19.43
CA SER A 144 1.73 -1.89 20.09
C SER A 144 1.47 -1.97 21.60
N ARG A 145 1.48 -3.18 22.17
CA ARG A 145 1.40 -3.36 23.64
C ARG A 145 2.67 -2.95 24.38
N VAL A 146 3.79 -2.84 23.68
CA VAL A 146 5.09 -2.49 24.27
C VAL A 146 5.29 -0.96 24.26
N THR A 147 4.99 -0.30 23.13
CA THR A 147 5.25 1.15 22.95
C THR A 147 4.01 2.03 22.98
N ASN A 148 2.80 1.48 22.93
CA ASN A 148 1.54 2.23 22.80
C ASN A 148 1.50 3.15 21.56
N SER A 149 2.25 2.81 20.51
CA SER A 149 2.30 3.52 19.23
C SER A 149 1.66 2.69 18.10
N LEU A 150 1.22 3.35 17.04
CA LEU A 150 0.72 2.70 15.82
C LEU A 150 1.87 2.03 15.08
N VAL A 151 1.77 0.73 14.85
CA VAL A 151 2.84 -0.09 14.28
C VAL A 151 2.30 -1.12 13.29
N LEU A 152 3.22 -1.59 12.45
CA LEU A 152 3.03 -2.75 11.58
C LEU A 152 3.90 -3.91 12.12
N MET A 153 3.30 -5.08 12.33
CA MET A 153 3.99 -6.26 12.83
C MET A 153 4.18 -7.27 11.71
N TYR A 154 5.43 -7.70 11.49
CA TYR A 154 5.77 -8.84 10.64
C TYR A 154 5.97 -10.05 11.54
N ALA A 155 5.46 -11.20 11.13
CA ALA A 155 5.58 -12.44 11.87
C ALA A 155 5.90 -13.60 10.92
N VAL A 156 6.99 -14.32 11.21
CA VAL A 156 7.42 -15.47 10.43
C VAL A 156 7.67 -16.67 11.35
N PRO A 157 7.29 -17.89 10.94
CA PRO A 157 7.52 -19.09 11.75
C PRO A 157 9.02 -19.41 11.85
N ILE A 158 9.48 -19.70 13.05
CA ILE A 158 10.78 -20.36 13.27
C ILE A 158 10.52 -21.87 13.17
N LYS A 159 11.15 -22.53 12.20
CA LYS A 159 10.94 -23.95 11.92
C LYS A 159 12.20 -24.75 12.23
N ASP A 160 12.05 -25.80 13.04
CA ASP A 160 13.05 -26.84 13.23
C ASP A 160 12.53 -28.14 12.63
N ASN A 161 13.27 -28.71 11.66
CA ASN A 161 12.89 -29.92 10.93
C ASN A 161 11.43 -29.92 10.40
N GLY A 162 10.97 -28.77 9.91
CA GLY A 162 9.61 -28.59 9.37
C GLY A 162 8.52 -28.35 10.41
N ARG A 163 8.83 -28.41 11.72
CA ARG A 163 7.91 -28.08 12.81
C ARG A 163 8.12 -26.64 13.26
N THR A 164 7.04 -25.87 13.40
CA THR A 164 7.10 -24.54 14.03
C THR A 164 7.43 -24.67 15.51
N VAL A 165 8.56 -24.10 15.94
CA VAL A 165 9.05 -24.10 17.32
C VAL A 165 8.94 -22.73 18.01
N GLY A 166 8.65 -21.68 17.23
CA GLY A 166 8.43 -20.33 17.69
C GLY A 166 8.08 -19.41 16.52
N VAL A 167 8.03 -18.11 16.78
CA VAL A 167 7.79 -17.09 15.74
C VAL A 167 8.81 -15.98 15.92
N LEU A 168 9.46 -15.56 14.85
CA LEU A 168 10.23 -14.32 14.83
C LEU A 168 9.27 -13.19 14.44
N ILE A 169 9.25 -12.13 15.26
CA ILE A 169 8.47 -10.93 15.00
C ILE A 169 9.37 -9.72 14.80
N GLY A 170 8.97 -8.86 13.88
CA GLY A 170 9.58 -7.56 13.65
C GLY A 170 8.53 -6.45 13.72
N ARG A 171 8.84 -5.40 14.47
CA ARG A 171 7.97 -4.22 14.62
C ARG A 171 8.51 -3.09 13.76
N ARG A 172 7.68 -2.52 12.89
CA ARG A 172 7.98 -1.31 12.11
C ARG A 172 7.01 -0.18 12.44
N ASP A 173 7.40 1.05 12.14
CA ASP A 173 6.52 2.21 12.32
C ASP A 173 5.26 2.07 11.44
N GLY A 174 4.08 2.41 11.96
CA GLY A 174 2.86 2.40 11.17
C GLY A 174 2.88 3.38 9.99
N ALA A 175 3.68 4.44 10.08
CA ALA A 175 3.92 5.39 9.01
C ALA A 175 4.87 4.87 7.92
N SER A 176 5.49 3.69 8.10
CA SER A 176 6.37 3.10 7.07
C SER A 176 5.68 2.88 5.72
N LEU A 177 4.35 2.78 5.70
CA LEU A 177 3.56 2.66 4.48
C LEU A 177 3.24 4.02 3.83
N ASN A 178 3.41 5.14 4.56
CA ASN A 178 3.14 6.48 4.03
C ASN A 178 4.09 6.83 2.89
N GLU A 179 5.34 6.39 2.95
CA GLU A 179 6.31 6.59 1.86
C GLU A 179 5.83 5.99 0.53
N ILE A 180 4.99 4.96 0.61
CA ILE A 180 4.37 4.32 -0.55
C ILE A 180 3.14 5.12 -0.97
N THR A 181 2.23 5.45 -0.05
CA THR A 181 0.99 6.18 -0.38
C THR A 181 1.21 7.61 -0.86
N ASP A 182 2.22 8.31 -0.34
CA ASP A 182 2.53 9.69 -0.68
C ASP A 182 2.95 9.83 -2.16
N ARG A 183 3.48 8.76 -2.75
CA ARG A 183 3.90 8.71 -4.16
C ARG A 183 2.77 8.34 -5.13
N LEU A 184 1.60 7.97 -4.61
CA LEU A 184 0.47 7.48 -5.40
C LEU A 184 -0.60 8.54 -5.68
N GLY A 185 -0.39 9.79 -5.25
CA GLY A 185 -1.27 10.91 -5.61
C GLY A 185 -1.35 11.13 -7.12
N PHE A 186 -2.55 11.42 -7.63
CA PHE A 186 -2.79 11.72 -9.05
C PHE A 186 -3.15 13.19 -9.26
N GLY A 187 -2.39 13.89 -10.11
CA GLY A 187 -2.51 15.33 -10.30
C GLY A 187 -2.05 16.14 -9.08
N GLU A 188 -2.31 17.45 -9.07
CA GLU A 188 -1.81 18.35 -8.00
C GLU A 188 -2.53 18.16 -6.65
N ASN A 189 -3.76 17.62 -6.66
CA ASN A 189 -4.62 17.53 -5.47
C ASN A 189 -5.04 16.09 -5.13
N GLY A 190 -4.54 15.08 -5.84
CA GLY A 190 -4.88 13.69 -5.59
C GLY A 190 -4.09 13.10 -4.42
N TRP A 191 -4.72 12.18 -3.69
CA TRP A 191 -4.13 11.46 -2.56
C TRP A 191 -4.51 9.97 -2.65
N ALA A 192 -3.74 9.13 -1.97
CA ALA A 192 -3.98 7.69 -1.89
C ALA A 192 -4.03 7.24 -0.43
N VAL A 193 -4.85 6.23 -0.14
CA VAL A 193 -4.92 5.59 1.17
C VAL A 193 -5.04 4.09 0.99
N ILE A 194 -4.43 3.34 1.90
CA ILE A 194 -4.60 1.90 1.98
C ILE A 194 -5.82 1.62 2.86
N LEU A 195 -6.83 0.97 2.28
CA LEU A 195 -8.01 0.47 3.00
C LEU A 195 -7.91 -1.05 3.10
N ASN A 196 -8.43 -1.60 4.20
CA ASN A 196 -8.60 -3.04 4.41
C ASN A 196 -9.99 -3.47 3.93
#